data_AF-A0A7W1GJ58-F1
#
_entry.id   AF-A0A7W1GJ58-F1
#
_cell.length_a   1.000
_cell.length_b   1.000
_cell.length_c   1.000
_cell.angle_alpha   90.00
_cell.angle_beta   90.00
_cell.angle_gamma   90.00
#
_symmetry.space_group_name_H-M   'P 1'
#
loop_
_entity.id
_entity.type
_entity.pdbx_description
1 polymer ?
#
loop_
_entity_poly.entity_id
_entity_poly.type
_entity_poly.pdbx_seq_one_letter_code
_entity_poly.pdbx_strand_id
1 'polypeptide(L)'
;MGQYFKIVNPAKKQFIDASRFNENVKSSGVLYGYHATAVAFLVCNIDQVRDGWGHPIYDFGELAGSWCGDSVFIVSDDHGKADEFSVKTSTDQNPDRNLYWMAKEEFEDISYKAIAMLCNGREDIAEEMAQRAAASVSPDTELVDLGNVVFYVGCEPLERALAKEYGAEWASRYKKAWLKHPA
;
A
#
# COMPACT_ATOMS: atom_id res chain seq x y z
N MET A 1 -2.38 -23.29 -0.65
CA MET A 1 -1.37 -22.64 0.20
C MET A 1 -1.60 -21.15 0.06
N GLY A 2 -2.08 -20.49 1.11
CA GLY A 2 -2.28 -19.05 1.09
C GLY A 2 -0.93 -18.37 1.25
N GLN A 3 -0.59 -17.49 0.31
CA GLN A 3 0.70 -16.81 0.29
C GLN A 3 0.58 -15.33 0.64
N TYR A 4 -0.65 -14.84 0.82
CA TYR A 4 -0.96 -13.42 0.89
C TYR A 4 -1.43 -13.01 2.28
N PHE A 5 -1.11 -11.77 2.64
CA PHE A 5 -1.61 -11.13 3.85
C PHE A 5 -2.12 -9.73 3.54
N LYS A 6 -2.92 -9.19 4.45
CA LYS A 6 -3.32 -7.78 4.48
C LYS A 6 -3.00 -7.21 5.86
N ILE A 7 -2.73 -5.92 5.91
CA ILE A 7 -2.70 -5.15 7.16
C ILE A 7 -4.01 -4.37 7.24
N VAL A 8 -4.81 -4.61 8.26
CA VAL A 8 -6.20 -4.15 8.34
C VAL A 8 -6.40 -3.28 9.58
N ASN A 9 -7.08 -2.15 9.39
CA ASN A 9 -7.65 -1.33 10.45
C ASN A 9 -9.18 -1.48 10.41
N PRO A 10 -9.77 -2.33 11.29
CA PRO A 10 -11.22 -2.55 11.31
C PRO A 10 -12.02 -1.32 11.72
N ALA A 11 -11.48 -0.47 12.61
CA ALA A 11 -12.18 0.72 13.10
C ALA A 11 -12.45 1.72 11.97
N LYS A 12 -11.51 1.84 11.02
CA LYS A 12 -11.65 2.70 9.83
C LYS A 12 -12.17 1.98 8.59
N LYS A 13 -12.34 0.66 8.65
CA LYS A 13 -12.64 -0.18 7.49
C LYS A 13 -11.67 0.07 6.34
N GLN A 14 -10.37 0.03 6.64
CA GLN A 14 -9.30 0.26 5.68
C GLN A 14 -8.30 -0.91 5.71
N PHE A 15 -7.63 -1.16 4.60
CA PHE A 15 -6.52 -2.11 4.54
C PHE A 15 -5.39 -1.68 3.60
N ILE A 16 -4.23 -2.26 3.86
CA ILE A 16 -3.07 -2.29 2.98
C ILE A 16 -2.89 -3.72 2.46
N ASP A 17 -2.81 -3.86 1.14
CA ASP A 17 -2.38 -5.05 0.45
C ASP A 17 -0.92 -4.86 0.02
N ALA A 18 -0.02 -5.61 0.66
CA ALA A 18 1.41 -5.52 0.38
C ALA A 18 1.75 -5.84 -1.09
N SER A 19 0.82 -6.39 -1.88
CA SER A 19 1.10 -6.81 -3.26
C SER A 19 1.22 -5.60 -4.17
N ARG A 20 0.51 -4.52 -3.82
CA ARG A 20 0.62 -3.21 -4.49
C ARG A 20 2.00 -2.58 -4.29
N PHE A 21 2.73 -3.01 -3.27
CA PHE A 21 4.12 -2.65 -3.01
C PHE A 21 5.12 -3.64 -3.63
N ASN A 22 4.65 -4.67 -4.34
CA ASN A 22 5.44 -5.82 -4.79
C ASN A 22 6.12 -6.61 -3.64
N GLU A 23 5.45 -6.72 -2.49
CA GLU A 23 6.02 -7.25 -1.24
C GLU A 23 5.12 -8.30 -0.53
N ASN A 24 4.13 -8.90 -1.22
CA ASN A 24 3.11 -9.76 -0.59
C ASN A 24 3.37 -11.26 -0.69
N VAL A 25 4.59 -11.71 -0.40
CA VAL A 25 4.83 -13.14 -0.22
C VAL A 25 5.18 -13.37 1.25
N LYS A 26 4.34 -14.12 1.98
CA LYS A 26 4.61 -14.48 3.39
C LYS A 26 6.04 -15.00 3.61
N SER A 27 6.57 -15.75 2.65
CA SER A 27 7.94 -16.30 2.71
C SER A 27 9.05 -15.28 2.42
N SER A 28 8.76 -14.16 1.73
CA SER A 28 9.73 -13.07 1.54
C SER A 28 9.82 -12.14 2.74
N GLY A 29 8.87 -12.24 3.68
CA GLY A 29 8.86 -11.50 4.94
C GLY A 29 7.58 -10.70 5.15
N VAL A 30 7.21 -10.53 6.41
CA VAL A 30 6.07 -9.70 6.85
C VAL A 30 6.64 -8.49 7.59
N LEU A 31 6.11 -7.30 7.32
CA LEU A 31 6.64 -6.02 7.83
C LEU A 31 8.11 -5.77 7.44
N TYR A 32 8.41 -5.93 6.15
CA TYR A 32 9.70 -5.60 5.57
C TYR A 32 9.54 -4.76 4.29
N GLY A 33 10.32 -3.69 4.12
CA GLY A 33 10.28 -2.85 2.91
C GLY A 33 9.28 -1.68 2.99
N TYR A 34 8.69 -1.33 1.85
CA TYR A 34 7.85 -0.14 1.73
C TYR A 34 6.47 -0.30 2.36
N HIS A 35 5.85 -1.48 2.32
CA HIS A 35 4.58 -1.68 3.04
C HIS A 35 4.76 -1.50 4.55
N ALA A 36 5.89 -1.94 5.10
CA ALA A 36 6.22 -1.78 6.51
C ALA A 36 6.45 -0.31 6.88
N THR A 37 7.17 0.41 6.01
CA THR A 37 7.40 1.85 6.15
C THR A 37 6.07 2.62 6.10
N ALA A 38 5.18 2.29 5.16
CA ALA A 38 3.84 2.85 5.07
C ALA A 38 3.03 2.60 6.35
N VAL A 39 3.02 1.36 6.86
CA VAL A 39 2.34 1.03 8.12
C VAL A 39 2.92 1.85 9.28
N ALA A 40 4.24 1.99 9.39
CA ALA A 40 4.86 2.78 10.43
C ALA A 40 4.39 4.25 10.39
N PHE A 41 4.31 4.85 9.20
CA PHE A 41 3.77 6.21 9.05
C PHE A 41 2.26 6.29 9.29
N LEU A 42 1.48 5.22 9.05
CA LEU A 42 0.06 5.19 9.39
C LEU A 42 -0.16 5.18 10.91
N VAL A 43 0.58 4.35 11.65
CA VAL A 43 0.33 4.10 13.09
C VAL A 43 1.10 5.02 14.04
N CYS A 44 2.17 5.66 13.58
CA CYS A 44 2.93 6.62 14.38
C CYS A 44 2.47 8.05 14.10
N ASN A 45 2.34 8.86 15.15
CA ASN A 45 2.05 10.29 15.02
C ASN A 45 3.31 11.06 14.59
N ILE A 46 3.51 11.18 13.27
CA ILE A 46 4.68 11.85 12.70
C ILE A 46 4.68 13.37 12.94
N ASP A 47 3.52 13.99 13.19
CA ASP A 47 3.40 15.43 13.46
C ASP A 47 4.08 15.88 14.77
N GLN A 48 4.48 14.91 15.61
CA GLN A 48 5.31 15.17 16.80
C GLN A 48 6.79 15.37 16.46
N VAL A 49 7.23 14.96 15.27
CA VAL A 49 8.62 15.09 14.82
C VAL A 49 8.77 16.39 14.04
N ARG A 50 9.37 17.40 14.72
CA ARG A 50 9.52 18.76 14.22
C ARG A 50 10.98 19.19 14.18
N ASP A 51 11.30 20.13 13.30
CA ASP A 51 12.59 20.79 13.29
C ASP A 51 12.75 21.72 14.52
N GLY A 52 13.94 22.33 14.65
CA GLY A 52 14.23 23.26 15.75
C GLY A 52 13.38 24.54 15.77
N TRP A 53 12.59 24.79 14.71
CA TRP A 53 11.70 25.93 14.54
C TRP A 53 10.22 25.54 14.70
N GLY A 54 9.92 24.26 14.92
CA GLY A 54 8.57 23.74 15.08
C GLY A 54 7.86 23.36 13.76
N HIS A 55 8.55 23.38 12.62
CA HIS A 55 7.99 22.94 11.34
C HIS A 55 8.04 21.41 11.22
N PRO A 56 7.08 20.77 10.53
CA PRO A 56 7.19 19.37 10.17
C PRO A 56 8.48 19.10 9.36
N ILE A 57 9.20 18.03 9.69
CA ILE A 57 10.43 17.65 8.96
C ILE A 57 10.09 17.13 7.55
N TYR A 58 8.93 16.50 7.41
CA TYR A 58 8.43 15.92 6.17
C TYR A 58 6.94 16.21 6.02
N ASP A 59 6.47 16.34 4.79
CA ASP A 59 5.05 16.40 4.46
C ASP A 59 4.59 15.07 3.87
N PHE A 60 4.11 14.18 4.73
CA PHE A 60 3.51 12.91 4.31
C PHE A 60 1.99 13.04 4.04
N GLY A 61 1.40 14.23 4.18
CA GLY A 61 -0.04 14.45 4.00
C GLY A 61 -0.93 13.79 5.06
N GLU A 62 -2.26 13.93 4.87
CA GLU A 62 -3.29 13.58 5.87
C GLU A 62 -3.39 12.08 6.22
N LEU A 63 -2.84 11.20 5.38
CA LEU A 63 -2.85 9.77 5.64
C LEU A 63 -1.86 9.39 6.75
N ALA A 64 -0.78 10.15 6.92
CA ALA A 64 0.21 9.90 7.96
C ALA A 64 -0.38 10.14 9.36
N GLY A 65 -0.10 9.24 10.29
CA GLY A 65 -0.68 9.21 11.62
C GLY A 65 -2.18 8.92 11.65
N SER A 66 -2.83 8.68 10.52
CA SER A 66 -4.28 8.51 10.47
C SER A 66 -4.76 7.28 11.24
N TRP A 67 -3.92 6.25 11.42
CA TRP A 67 -4.20 5.04 12.22
C TRP A 67 -3.58 5.11 13.63
N CYS A 68 -3.05 6.26 14.05
CA CYS A 68 -2.40 6.40 15.34
C CYS A 68 -3.39 6.12 16.49
N GLY A 69 -3.08 5.09 17.28
CA GLY A 69 -3.90 4.65 18.41
C GLY A 69 -4.98 3.61 18.06
N ASP A 70 -5.16 3.27 16.79
CA ASP A 70 -6.09 2.24 16.36
C ASP A 70 -5.50 0.82 16.52
N SER A 71 -6.38 -0.17 16.67
CA SER A 71 -5.99 -1.58 16.55
C SER A 71 -5.78 -1.94 15.09
N VAL A 72 -4.56 -2.38 14.76
CA VAL A 72 -4.14 -2.76 13.40
C VAL A 72 -3.67 -4.21 13.40
N PHE A 73 -4.19 -5.02 12.48
CA PHE A 73 -3.96 -6.46 12.44
C PHE A 73 -3.35 -6.91 11.12
N ILE A 74 -2.40 -7.85 11.18
CA ILE A 74 -1.95 -8.59 10.00
C ILE A 74 -2.81 -9.84 9.90
N VAL A 75 -3.50 -10.01 8.77
CA VAL A 75 -4.46 -11.09 8.56
C VAL A 75 -4.08 -11.92 7.33
N SER A 76 -4.26 -13.24 7.47
CA SER A 76 -3.91 -14.24 6.47
C SER A 76 -5.14 -14.70 5.71
N ASP A 77 -4.99 -14.96 4.41
CA ASP A 77 -6.04 -15.50 3.55
C ASP A 77 -6.50 -16.93 3.94
N ASP A 78 -5.57 -17.77 4.42
CA ASP A 78 -5.77 -19.21 4.63
C ASP A 78 -5.77 -19.70 6.08
N HIS A 79 -5.22 -18.92 7.01
CA HIS A 79 -5.05 -19.30 8.43
C HIS A 79 -5.80 -18.40 9.41
N GLY A 80 -6.34 -17.27 8.96
CA GLY A 80 -7.18 -16.42 9.82
C GLY A 80 -8.51 -17.12 10.12
N LYS A 81 -9.01 -17.00 11.36
CA LYS A 81 -10.31 -17.57 11.74
C LYS A 81 -11.40 -16.52 11.65
N ALA A 82 -12.64 -16.99 11.56
CA ALA A 82 -13.79 -16.13 11.71
C ALA A 82 -13.87 -15.55 13.13
N ASP A 83 -14.40 -14.33 13.22
CA ASP A 83 -14.74 -13.65 14.47
C ASP A 83 -13.56 -13.39 15.43
N GLU A 84 -12.32 -13.33 14.90
CA GLU A 84 -11.14 -12.94 15.66
C GLU A 84 -11.07 -11.42 15.90
N PHE A 85 -10.20 -11.01 16.84
CA PHE A 85 -9.92 -9.60 17.14
C PHE A 85 -11.14 -8.77 17.54
N SER A 86 -12.19 -9.44 18.06
CA SER A 86 -13.47 -8.82 18.41
C SER A 86 -14.21 -8.19 17.22
N VAL A 87 -13.95 -8.68 16.00
CA VAL A 87 -14.64 -8.25 14.77
C VAL A 87 -15.53 -9.39 14.27
N LYS A 88 -16.84 -9.18 14.14
CA LYS A 88 -17.75 -10.17 13.54
C LYS A 88 -17.52 -10.24 12.03
N THR A 89 -17.01 -11.36 11.53
CA THR A 89 -16.67 -11.55 10.11
C THR A 89 -17.50 -12.65 9.47
N SER A 90 -17.93 -13.65 10.24
CA SER A 90 -18.78 -14.74 9.76
C SER A 90 -20.18 -14.27 9.40
N THR A 91 -20.76 -14.90 8.38
CA THR A 91 -22.16 -14.70 7.95
C THR A 91 -22.89 -16.05 7.90
N ASP A 92 -24.22 -16.03 7.81
CA ASP A 92 -25.01 -17.26 7.68
C ASP A 92 -24.62 -18.06 6.42
N GLN A 93 -24.20 -17.37 5.36
CA GLN A 93 -23.77 -17.99 4.10
C GLN A 93 -22.28 -18.37 4.10
N ASN A 94 -21.47 -17.76 4.96
CA ASN A 94 -20.03 -18.01 5.05
C ASN A 94 -19.56 -17.96 6.52
N PRO A 95 -19.77 -19.04 7.29
CA PRO A 95 -19.43 -19.07 8.71
C PRO A 95 -17.92 -19.00 8.98
N ASP A 96 -17.09 -19.36 7.99
CA ASP A 96 -15.63 -19.36 8.10
C ASP A 96 -14.98 -18.08 7.53
N ARG A 97 -15.79 -17.10 7.09
CA ARG A 97 -15.27 -15.82 6.57
C ARG A 97 -14.44 -15.14 7.64
N ASN A 98 -13.16 -14.92 7.36
CA ASN A 98 -12.22 -14.24 8.24
C ASN A 98 -12.06 -12.76 7.85
N LEU A 99 -11.29 -12.01 8.65
CA LEU A 99 -11.07 -10.58 8.45
C LEU A 99 -10.34 -10.25 7.14
N TYR A 100 -9.51 -11.16 6.60
CA TYR A 100 -8.85 -10.94 5.31
C TYR A 100 -9.86 -10.83 4.17
N TRP A 101 -10.83 -11.75 4.12
CA TRP A 101 -11.87 -11.76 3.09
C TRP A 101 -12.86 -10.62 3.29
N MET A 102 -13.23 -10.32 4.54
CA MET A 102 -14.04 -9.15 4.85
C MET A 102 -13.40 -7.85 4.36
N ALA A 103 -12.12 -7.64 4.67
CA ALA A 103 -11.42 -6.45 4.23
C ALA A 103 -11.38 -6.35 2.70
N LYS A 104 -11.09 -7.46 2.00
CA LYS A 104 -11.05 -7.48 0.54
C LYS A 104 -12.39 -7.08 -0.11
N GLU A 105 -13.51 -7.45 0.51
CA GLU A 105 -14.85 -7.27 -0.06
C GLU A 105 -15.51 -5.95 0.36
N GLU A 106 -15.25 -5.47 1.58
CA GLU A 106 -16.01 -4.38 2.18
C GLU A 106 -15.19 -3.16 2.57
N PHE A 107 -13.87 -3.30 2.73
CA PHE A 107 -13.03 -2.22 3.25
C PHE A 107 -12.38 -1.45 2.10
N GLU A 108 -11.98 -0.22 2.40
CA GLU A 108 -11.22 0.61 1.47
C GLU A 108 -9.78 0.10 1.37
N ASP A 109 -9.33 -0.22 0.16
CA ASP A 109 -7.92 -0.44 -0.15
C ASP A 109 -7.20 0.91 -0.22
N ILE A 110 -6.38 1.21 0.79
CA ILE A 110 -5.60 2.45 0.84
C ILE A 110 -4.15 2.25 0.34
N SER A 111 -3.82 1.12 -0.29
CA SER A 111 -2.45 0.80 -0.68
C SER A 111 -1.82 1.82 -1.62
N TYR A 112 -2.52 2.24 -2.67
CA TYR A 112 -2.01 3.27 -3.57
C TYR A 112 -1.89 4.64 -2.90
N LYS A 113 -2.82 4.97 -1.98
CA LYS A 113 -2.73 6.20 -1.18
C LYS A 113 -1.52 6.18 -0.26
N ALA A 114 -1.20 5.02 0.30
CA ALA A 114 -0.01 4.83 1.13
C ALA A 114 1.30 4.87 0.33
N ILE A 115 1.32 4.37 -0.91
CA ILE A 115 2.48 4.55 -1.80
C ILE A 115 2.67 6.05 -2.12
N ALA A 116 1.59 6.76 -2.47
CA ALA A 116 1.64 8.20 -2.71
C ALA A 116 2.11 8.98 -1.47
N MET A 117 1.63 8.63 -0.28
CA MET A 117 2.07 9.19 1.00
C MET A 117 3.60 9.09 1.13
N LEU A 118 4.19 7.91 0.91
CA LEU A 118 5.63 7.73 0.97
C LEU A 118 6.38 8.57 -0.07
N CYS A 119 5.93 8.54 -1.33
CA CYS A 119 6.57 9.27 -2.42
C CYS A 119 6.50 10.80 -2.24
N ASN A 120 5.41 11.32 -1.67
CA ASN A 120 5.24 12.75 -1.41
C ASN A 120 6.13 13.22 -0.26
N GLY A 121 6.27 12.42 0.80
CA GLY A 121 7.14 12.79 1.92
C GLY A 121 8.64 12.61 1.64
N ARG A 122 9.00 11.77 0.66
CA ARG A 122 10.38 11.37 0.34
C ARG A 122 10.55 11.12 -1.16
N GLU A 123 11.14 12.07 -1.89
CA GLU A 123 11.35 11.95 -3.34
C GLU A 123 12.28 10.79 -3.73
N ASP A 124 13.25 10.47 -2.88
CA ASP A 124 14.14 9.31 -3.08
C ASP A 124 13.39 7.97 -3.07
N ILE A 125 12.32 7.84 -2.29
CA ILE A 125 11.46 6.64 -2.33
C ILE A 125 10.78 6.51 -3.70
N ALA A 126 10.32 7.62 -4.29
CA ALA A 126 9.70 7.60 -5.61
C ALA A 126 10.70 7.14 -6.69
N GLU A 127 11.94 7.63 -6.63
CA GLU A 127 13.01 7.21 -7.55
C GLU A 127 13.36 5.73 -7.38
N GLU A 128 13.56 5.26 -6.14
CA GLU A 128 13.89 3.87 -5.86
C GLU A 128 12.77 2.90 -6.29
N MET A 129 11.50 3.27 -6.08
CA MET A 129 10.36 2.47 -6.55
C MET A 129 10.32 2.36 -8.08
N ALA A 130 10.53 3.47 -8.80
CA ALA A 130 10.56 3.48 -10.26
C ALA A 130 11.72 2.64 -10.81
N GLN A 131 12.91 2.75 -10.22
CA GLN A 131 14.09 1.96 -10.59
C GLN A 131 13.86 0.47 -10.35
N ARG A 132 13.30 0.10 -9.19
CA ARG A 132 12.99 -1.28 -8.85
C ARG A 132 11.99 -1.88 -9.85
N ALA A 133 10.94 -1.15 -10.19
CA ALA A 133 9.95 -1.58 -11.19
C ALA A 133 10.57 -1.76 -12.57
N ALA A 134 11.48 -0.87 -12.98
CA ALA A 134 12.16 -0.96 -14.27
C ALA A 134 13.12 -2.16 -14.35
N ALA A 135 13.77 -2.51 -13.24
CA ALA A 135 14.70 -3.63 -13.11
C ALA A 135 14.03 -4.97 -12.78
N SER A 136 12.71 -4.99 -12.63
CA SER A 136 11.99 -6.16 -12.14
C SER A 136 11.82 -7.27 -13.19
N VAL A 137 11.53 -8.48 -12.72
CA VAL A 137 11.22 -9.62 -13.60
C VAL A 137 9.85 -9.49 -14.30
N SER A 138 9.00 -8.57 -13.84
CA SER A 138 7.66 -8.32 -14.37
C SER A 138 7.38 -6.81 -14.43
N PRO A 139 8.16 -6.06 -15.23
CA PRO A 139 8.20 -4.60 -15.17
C PRO A 139 6.90 -3.94 -15.63
N ASP A 140 6.10 -4.62 -16.46
CA ASP A 140 4.81 -4.12 -16.91
C ASP A 140 3.73 -4.22 -15.81
N THR A 141 3.77 -5.25 -14.97
CA THR A 141 2.84 -5.40 -13.82
C THR A 141 3.14 -4.35 -12.76
N GLU A 142 4.41 -4.13 -12.43
CA GLU A 142 4.80 -3.11 -11.45
C GLU A 142 4.57 -1.69 -11.99
N LEU A 143 4.79 -1.47 -13.29
CA LEU A 143 4.43 -0.21 -13.93
C LEU A 143 2.93 0.06 -13.85
N VAL A 144 2.10 -0.99 -13.88
CA VAL A 144 0.64 -0.86 -13.69
C VAL A 144 0.32 -0.36 -12.29
N ASP A 145 0.84 -0.98 -11.23
CA ASP A 145 0.57 -0.55 -9.86
C ASP A 145 1.08 0.89 -9.61
N LEU A 146 2.31 1.22 -10.03
CA LEU A 146 2.85 2.58 -9.89
C LEU A 146 2.11 3.60 -10.76
N GLY A 147 1.69 3.21 -11.96
CA GLY A 147 0.86 4.05 -12.82
C GLY A 147 -0.51 4.34 -12.20
N ASN A 148 -1.13 3.38 -11.50
CA ASN A 148 -2.37 3.60 -10.76
C ASN A 148 -2.19 4.63 -9.64
N VAL A 149 -1.06 4.61 -8.95
CA VAL A 149 -0.74 5.65 -7.95
C VAL A 149 -0.74 7.04 -8.62
N VAL A 150 -0.07 7.19 -9.77
CA VAL A 150 -0.04 8.47 -10.48
C VAL A 150 -1.43 8.88 -10.99
N PHE A 151 -2.13 8.01 -11.72
CA PHE A 151 -3.35 8.39 -12.43
C PHE A 151 -4.62 8.40 -11.57
N TYR A 152 -4.70 7.60 -10.51
CA TYR A 152 -5.89 7.52 -9.66
C TYR A 152 -5.74 8.27 -8.34
N VAL A 153 -4.53 8.35 -7.79
CA VAL A 153 -4.29 9.08 -6.52
C VAL A 153 -3.73 10.47 -6.78
N GLY A 154 -2.87 10.63 -7.80
CA GLY A 154 -2.14 11.86 -8.05
C GLY A 154 -0.87 11.90 -7.21
N CYS A 155 0.27 11.57 -7.84
CA CYS A 155 1.57 11.53 -7.18
C CYS A 155 2.66 12.08 -8.11
N GLU A 156 2.90 13.39 -8.01
CA GLU A 156 3.84 14.09 -8.89
C GLU A 156 5.30 13.59 -8.77
N PRO A 157 5.84 13.33 -7.56
CA PRO A 157 7.20 12.79 -7.44
C PRO A 157 7.36 11.44 -8.17
N LEU A 158 6.35 10.56 -8.05
CA LEU A 158 6.36 9.27 -8.74
C LEU A 158 6.20 9.42 -10.25
N GLU A 159 5.36 10.36 -10.72
CA GLU A 159 5.25 10.67 -12.15
C GLU A 159 6.60 11.10 -12.74
N ARG A 160 7.31 12.01 -12.06
CA ARG A 160 8.66 12.44 -12.48
C ARG A 160 9.66 11.29 -12.48
N ALA A 161 9.64 10.45 -11.43
CA ALA A 161 10.51 9.29 -11.33
C ALA A 161 10.24 8.27 -12.46
N LEU A 162 8.98 7.96 -12.76
CA LEU A 162 8.62 7.07 -13.86
C LEU A 162 9.02 7.66 -15.22
N ALA A 163 8.84 8.96 -15.43
CA ALA A 163 9.27 9.64 -16.66
C ALA A 163 10.81 9.61 -16.84
N LYS A 164 11.57 9.70 -15.74
CA LYS A 164 13.03 9.58 -15.74
C LYS A 164 13.49 8.16 -16.11
N GLU A 165 12.89 7.13 -15.52
CA GLU A 165 13.32 5.73 -15.68
C GLU A 165 12.79 5.07 -16.97
N TYR A 166 11.53 5.34 -17.35
CA TYR A 166 10.89 4.72 -18.52
C TYR A 166 10.85 5.64 -19.75
N GLY A 167 11.25 6.91 -19.60
CA GLY A 167 11.21 7.93 -20.65
C GLY A 167 9.81 8.54 -20.85
N ALA A 168 9.70 9.49 -21.79
CA ALA A 168 8.48 10.24 -22.06
C ALA A 168 7.26 9.38 -22.45
N GLU A 169 7.48 8.16 -22.92
CA GLU A 169 6.44 7.22 -23.35
C GLU A 169 5.93 6.30 -22.23
N TRP A 170 6.36 6.49 -20.98
CA TRP A 170 5.97 5.64 -19.86
C TRP A 170 4.44 5.54 -19.70
N ALA A 171 3.72 6.65 -19.87
CA ALA A 171 2.27 6.69 -19.79
C ALA A 171 1.58 5.88 -20.90
N SER A 172 2.15 5.92 -22.12
CA SER A 172 1.71 5.08 -23.24
C SER A 172 1.95 3.60 -22.96
N ARG A 173 3.09 3.26 -22.34
CA ARG A 173 3.43 1.89 -21.93
C ARG A 173 2.51 1.39 -20.82
N TYR A 174 2.25 2.20 -19.80
CA TYR A 174 1.28 1.93 -18.74
C TYR A 174 -0.09 1.57 -19.33
N LYS A 175 -0.65 2.39 -20.24
CA LYS A 175 -1.95 2.12 -20.86
C LYS A 175 -1.99 0.77 -21.58
N LYS A 176 -0.91 0.39 -22.26
CA LYS A 176 -0.80 -0.92 -22.94
C LYS A 176 -0.70 -2.08 -21.96
N ALA A 177 0.04 -1.91 -20.87
CA ALA A 177 0.19 -2.91 -19.82
C ALA A 177 -1.12 -3.11 -19.04
N TRP A 178 -1.83 -2.02 -18.72
CA TRP A 178 -3.11 -2.02 -18.04
C TRP A 178 -4.18 -2.84 -18.77
N LEU A 179 -4.23 -2.77 -20.09
CA LEU A 179 -5.17 -3.57 -20.90
C LEU A 179 -4.92 -5.08 -20.79
N LYS A 180 -3.69 -5.49 -20.45
CA LYS A 180 -3.32 -6.90 -20.25
C LYS A 180 -3.47 -7.33 -18.80
N HIS A 181 -3.33 -6.40 -17.86
CA HIS A 181 -3.28 -6.64 -16.42
C HIS A 181 -4.08 -5.57 -15.67
N PRO A 182 -5.43 -5.56 -15.77
CA PRO A 182 -6.25 -4.66 -14.96
C PRO A 182 -6.13 -5.04 -13.47
N ALA A 183 -6.12 -4.03 -12.58
CA ALA A 183 -5.94 -4.21 -11.13
C ALA A 183 -7.08 -4.95 -10.41
#